data_AF-A0A7U5MRA6-F1
#
_entry.id   AF-A0A7U5MRA6-F1
#
_cell.length_a   1.000
_cell.length_b   1.000
_cell.length_c   1.000
_cell.angle_alpha   90.00
_cell.angle_beta   90.00
_cell.angle_gamma   90.00
#
_symmetry.space_group_name_H-M   'P 1'
#
loop_
_entity.id
_entity.type
_entity.pdbx_description
1 polymer ?
#
loop_
_entity_poly.entity_id
_entity_poly.type
_entity_poly.pdbx_seq_one_letter_code
_entity_poly.pdbx_strand_id
1 'polypeptide(L)'
;MPLSALPGVLLDVTTLNSMLGVSNLTPRADVSRNDTLAFSGGDNDHPECGGVHHPALQRELDNSGYLGVRIQAVSDPRMTETIVDDGAIYYSTAKAANDFVDKQAQAWEKCNGITLHPDPALHDGIWMVGTVANRGGMVSVINTQEGAEGWQCQRALTARNNVVIDVNSCGFNRNDQAIAIATRMADRVTPH
;
A
#
# COMPACT_ATOMS: atom_id res chain seq x y z
N MET A 1 -5.88 -17.12 -8.83
CA MET A 1 -5.40 -18.05 -7.78
C MET A 1 -6.51 -18.30 -6.77
N PRO A 2 -6.48 -19.40 -6.00
CA PRO A 2 -7.47 -19.66 -4.94
C PRO A 2 -7.20 -18.79 -3.71
N LEU A 3 -8.25 -18.48 -2.93
CA LEU A 3 -8.13 -17.66 -1.71
C LEU A 3 -7.14 -18.25 -0.70
N SER A 4 -7.06 -19.57 -0.59
CA SER A 4 -6.11 -20.26 0.30
C SER A 4 -4.64 -20.00 -0.03
N ALA A 5 -4.32 -19.60 -1.26
CA ALA A 5 -2.96 -19.28 -1.69
C ALA A 5 -2.60 -17.80 -1.50
N LEU A 6 -3.55 -16.95 -1.13
CA LEU A 6 -3.36 -15.50 -0.96
C LEU A 6 -2.18 -15.13 -0.03
N PRO A 7 -1.91 -15.82 1.10
CA PRO A 7 -0.75 -15.51 1.93
C PRO A 7 0.59 -15.59 1.19
N GLY A 8 0.69 -16.45 0.17
CA GLY A 8 1.92 -16.61 -0.62
C GLY A 8 2.24 -15.43 -1.54
N VAL A 9 1.34 -14.45 -1.68
CA VAL A 9 1.54 -13.24 -2.48
C VAL A 9 2.48 -12.25 -1.77
N LEU A 10 2.37 -12.12 -0.45
CA LEU A 10 3.19 -11.20 0.35
C LEU A 10 4.65 -11.62 0.31
N LEU A 11 5.56 -10.66 0.40
CA LEU A 11 7.00 -10.92 0.44
C LEU A 11 7.44 -11.25 1.88
N ASP A 12 8.46 -12.10 2.01
CA ASP A 12 9.09 -12.30 3.31
C ASP A 12 10.08 -11.17 3.61
N VAL A 13 10.39 -10.98 4.89
CA VAL A 13 11.30 -9.95 5.40
C VAL A 13 12.67 -10.02 4.74
N THR A 14 13.18 -11.22 4.46
CA THR A 14 14.49 -11.41 3.81
C THR A 14 14.48 -10.86 2.39
N THR A 15 13.41 -11.11 1.64
CA THR A 15 13.20 -10.57 0.29
C THR A 15 13.09 -9.05 0.34
N LEU A 16 12.31 -8.49 1.28
CA LEU A 16 12.16 -7.04 1.44
C LEU A 16 13.49 -6.36 1.81
N ASN A 17 14.25 -6.92 2.76
CA ASN A 17 15.59 -6.46 3.12
C ASN A 17 16.50 -6.38 1.87
N SER A 18 16.56 -7.46 1.10
CA SER A 18 17.37 -7.53 -0.13
C SER A 18 16.96 -6.48 -1.17
N MET A 19 15.65 -6.33 -1.42
CA MET A 19 15.13 -5.37 -2.39
C MET A 19 15.36 -3.91 -1.99
N LEU A 20 15.36 -3.63 -0.69
CA LEU A 20 15.49 -2.27 -0.16
C LEU A 20 16.92 -1.92 0.26
N GLY A 21 17.86 -2.87 0.19
CA GLY A 21 19.25 -2.65 0.59
C GLY A 21 19.44 -2.44 2.10
N VAL A 22 18.58 -3.03 2.91
CA VAL A 22 18.58 -2.95 4.38
C VAL A 22 18.65 -4.35 4.99
N SER A 23 18.90 -4.45 6.31
CA SER A 23 19.06 -5.75 6.98
C SER A 23 18.37 -5.87 8.33
N ASN A 24 17.63 -4.84 8.74
CA ASN A 24 17.07 -4.69 10.08
C ASN A 24 15.55 -4.61 10.10
N LEU A 25 14.87 -4.89 8.98
CA LEU A 25 13.41 -4.93 8.97
C LEU A 25 12.89 -6.06 9.84
N THR A 26 11.86 -5.78 10.63
CA THR A 26 11.13 -6.76 11.42
C THR A 26 9.62 -6.57 11.26
N PRO A 27 8.81 -7.64 11.31
CA PRO A 27 7.35 -7.52 11.30
C PRO A 27 6.84 -6.70 12.47
N ARG A 28 5.88 -5.82 12.22
CA ARG A 28 5.22 -5.04 13.27
C ARG A 28 4.18 -5.90 14.00
N ALA A 29 4.32 -5.98 15.32
CA ALA A 29 3.55 -6.90 16.15
C ALA A 29 2.05 -6.54 16.26
N ASP A 30 1.69 -5.28 16.00
CA ASP A 30 0.30 -4.81 15.92
C ASP A 30 -0.41 -5.37 14.69
N VAL A 31 0.31 -5.60 13.59
CA VAL A 31 -0.26 -6.13 12.34
C VAL A 31 -0.11 -7.64 12.24
N SER A 32 1.07 -8.18 12.59
CA SER A 32 1.38 -9.61 12.40
C SER A 32 0.51 -10.55 13.24
N ARG A 33 -0.23 -10.03 14.23
CA ARG A 33 -1.18 -10.81 15.04
C ARG A 33 -2.48 -11.13 14.30
N ASN A 34 -2.86 -10.31 13.32
CA ASN A 34 -4.05 -10.52 12.52
C ASN A 34 -3.91 -9.91 11.13
N ASP A 35 -3.26 -10.66 10.24
CA ASP A 35 -3.03 -10.30 8.84
C ASP A 35 -4.30 -10.37 7.98
N THR A 36 -5.43 -10.83 8.52
CA THR A 36 -6.68 -11.03 7.77
C THR A 36 -7.63 -9.83 7.81
N LEU A 37 -7.28 -8.79 8.58
CA LEU A 37 -8.02 -7.54 8.66
C LEU A 37 -7.33 -6.49 7.80
N ALA A 38 -8.12 -5.74 7.03
CA ALA A 38 -7.64 -4.59 6.29
C ALA A 38 -7.12 -3.52 7.27
N PHE A 39 -6.22 -2.65 6.79
CA PHE A 39 -5.76 -1.52 7.60
C PHE A 39 -6.93 -0.58 7.90
N SER A 40 -6.95 0.02 9.09
CA SER A 40 -7.89 1.08 9.47
C SER A 40 -7.15 2.40 9.69
N GLY A 41 -7.90 3.50 9.81
CA GLY A 41 -7.35 4.84 10.00
C GLY A 41 -7.18 5.62 8.69
N GLY A 42 -6.09 6.39 8.58
CA GLY A 42 -5.88 7.31 7.47
C GLY A 42 -6.87 8.48 7.47
N ASP A 43 -7.45 8.80 8.62
CA ASP A 43 -8.39 9.90 8.80
C ASP A 43 -7.66 11.23 8.64
N ASN A 44 -8.21 12.08 7.78
CA ASN A 44 -7.66 13.38 7.42
C ASN A 44 -8.77 14.29 6.92
N ASP A 45 -8.44 15.56 6.68
CA ASP A 45 -9.35 16.61 6.21
C ASP A 45 -9.96 16.35 4.81
N HIS A 46 -9.44 15.40 4.06
CA HIS A 46 -9.95 14.92 2.76
C HIS A 46 -10.15 13.38 2.81
N PRO A 47 -11.24 12.89 3.43
CA PRO A 47 -11.47 11.46 3.62
C PRO A 47 -11.49 10.65 2.30
N GLU A 48 -11.78 11.26 1.17
CA GLU A 48 -11.69 10.66 -0.17
C GLU A 48 -10.24 10.37 -0.62
N CYS A 49 -9.23 10.94 0.03
CA CYS A 49 -7.81 10.77 -0.26
C CYS A 49 -7.11 9.76 0.68
N GLY A 50 -7.86 8.90 1.37
CA GLY A 50 -7.28 7.88 2.25
C GLY A 50 -6.40 6.87 1.53
N GLY A 51 -6.86 6.43 0.36
CA GLY A 51 -6.17 5.44 -0.45
C GLY A 51 -4.75 5.86 -0.87
N VAL A 52 -4.48 7.18 -0.97
CA VAL A 52 -3.12 7.66 -1.28
C VAL A 52 -2.16 7.52 -0.10
N HIS A 53 -2.63 7.17 1.11
CA HIS A 53 -1.80 7.08 2.31
C HIS A 53 -1.54 5.66 2.78
N HIS A 54 -2.59 4.84 2.84
CA HIS A 54 -2.53 3.49 3.44
C HIS A 54 -2.90 2.41 2.42
N PRO A 55 -2.13 1.30 2.37
CA PRO A 55 -2.49 0.14 1.57
C PRO A 55 -3.69 -0.57 2.18
N ALA A 56 -4.48 -1.25 1.35
CA ALA A 56 -5.57 -2.12 1.78
C ALA A 56 -6.44 -1.49 2.89
N LEU A 57 -6.77 -0.20 2.73
CA LEU A 57 -7.51 0.56 3.73
C LEU A 57 -8.98 0.12 3.73
N GLN A 58 -9.51 -0.26 4.89
CA GLN A 58 -10.85 -0.83 5.03
C GLN A 58 -11.93 0.05 4.37
N ARG A 59 -11.87 1.38 4.55
CA ARG A 59 -12.85 2.31 3.96
C ARG A 59 -12.85 2.33 2.42
N GLU A 60 -11.70 2.02 1.79
CA GLU A 60 -11.60 1.89 0.33
C GLU A 60 -12.15 0.53 -0.14
N LEU A 61 -12.00 -0.49 0.69
CA LEU A 61 -12.46 -1.85 0.44
C LEU A 61 -13.96 -2.03 0.71
N ASP A 62 -14.55 -1.20 1.55
CA ASP A 62 -15.97 -1.23 1.87
C ASP A 62 -16.82 -1.18 0.60
N ASN A 63 -17.75 -2.12 0.49
CA ASN A 63 -18.63 -2.30 -0.67
C ASN A 63 -17.90 -2.53 -2.02
N SER A 64 -16.60 -2.83 -2.01
CA SER A 64 -15.85 -3.17 -3.25
C SER A 64 -16.11 -4.60 -3.75
N GLY A 65 -16.62 -5.48 -2.88
CA GLY A 65 -16.82 -6.90 -3.19
C GLY A 65 -15.57 -7.78 -3.00
N TYR A 66 -14.54 -7.29 -2.31
CA TYR A 66 -13.43 -8.14 -1.88
C TYR A 66 -13.92 -9.27 -0.97
N LEU A 67 -13.29 -10.44 -1.05
CA LEU A 67 -13.67 -11.63 -0.29
C LEU A 67 -12.62 -12.04 0.76
N GLY A 68 -11.46 -11.42 0.74
CA GLY A 68 -10.41 -11.66 1.71
C GLY A 68 -9.22 -10.76 1.48
N VAL A 69 -8.42 -10.57 2.52
CA VAL A 69 -7.20 -9.77 2.48
C VAL A 69 -6.09 -10.48 3.25
N ARG A 70 -4.85 -10.23 2.84
CA ARG A 70 -3.66 -10.46 3.65
C ARG A 70 -2.86 -9.18 3.68
N ILE A 71 -2.59 -8.65 4.87
CA ILE A 71 -1.74 -7.47 5.06
C ILE A 71 -0.45 -7.83 5.78
N GLN A 72 0.60 -7.08 5.51
CA GLN A 72 1.85 -7.14 6.26
C GLN A 72 2.30 -5.71 6.54
N ALA A 73 2.97 -5.57 7.68
CA ALA A 73 3.71 -4.38 8.01
C ALA A 73 5.08 -4.76 8.55
N VAL A 74 6.13 -4.19 7.99
CA VAL A 74 7.52 -4.37 8.43
C VAL A 74 8.20 -3.02 8.50
N SER A 75 9.09 -2.85 9.47
CA SER A 75 9.85 -1.61 9.62
C SER A 75 11.21 -1.89 10.24
N ASP A 76 12.12 -0.91 10.16
CA ASP A 76 13.23 -0.86 11.10
C ASP A 76 12.68 -0.72 12.54
N PRO A 77 13.45 -1.10 13.58
CA PRO A 77 12.92 -1.16 14.95
C PRO A 77 12.44 0.18 15.52
N ARG A 78 12.92 1.30 14.97
CA ARG A 78 12.55 2.65 15.40
C ARG A 78 11.56 3.33 14.46
N MET A 79 11.26 2.72 13.30
CA MET A 79 10.38 3.26 12.27
C MET A 79 10.87 4.61 11.70
N THR A 80 12.19 4.79 11.65
CA THR A 80 12.82 6.07 11.27
C THR A 80 13.51 6.04 9.91
N GLU A 81 13.75 4.85 9.35
CA GLU A 81 14.57 4.69 8.14
C GLU A 81 13.80 4.01 7.02
N THR A 82 13.02 2.98 7.34
CA THR A 82 12.27 2.23 6.33
C THR A 82 11.03 1.61 6.95
N ILE A 83 9.89 1.83 6.30
CA ILE A 83 8.62 1.18 6.59
C ILE A 83 8.07 0.60 5.29
N VAL A 84 7.53 -0.62 5.35
CA VAL A 84 6.73 -1.21 4.28
C VAL A 84 5.45 -1.74 4.89
N ASP A 85 4.33 -1.20 4.43
CA ASP A 85 3.02 -1.80 4.63
C ASP A 85 2.53 -2.29 3.27
N ASP A 86 2.02 -3.52 3.19
CA ASP A 86 1.50 -4.06 1.94
C ASP A 86 0.28 -4.96 2.16
N GLY A 87 -0.45 -5.21 1.08
CA GLY A 87 -1.68 -5.97 1.08
C GLY A 87 -1.90 -6.71 -0.23
N ALA A 88 -2.40 -7.95 -0.10
CA ALA A 88 -2.97 -8.74 -1.18
C ALA A 88 -4.48 -8.89 -0.92
N ILE A 89 -5.31 -8.36 -1.83
CA ILE A 89 -6.76 -8.30 -1.69
C ILE A 89 -7.39 -9.20 -2.75
N TYR A 90 -8.21 -10.14 -2.31
CA TYR A 90 -8.80 -11.16 -3.15
C TYR A 90 -10.20 -10.78 -3.62
N TYR A 91 -10.44 -10.93 -4.92
CA TYR A 91 -11.73 -10.78 -5.56
C TYR A 91 -12.21 -12.09 -6.19
N SER A 92 -13.51 -12.16 -6.47
CA SER A 92 -14.13 -13.32 -7.13
C SER A 92 -13.66 -13.50 -8.58
N THR A 93 -13.28 -12.42 -9.26
CA THR A 93 -12.88 -12.44 -10.67
C THR A 93 -11.73 -11.49 -10.94
N ALA A 94 -10.99 -11.73 -12.03
CA ALA A 94 -9.96 -10.80 -12.49
C ALA A 94 -10.55 -9.44 -12.89
N LYS A 95 -11.76 -9.43 -13.46
CA LYS A 95 -12.46 -8.19 -13.79
C LYS A 95 -12.71 -7.34 -12.54
N ALA A 96 -13.22 -7.92 -11.46
CA ALA A 96 -13.50 -7.17 -10.22
C ALA A 96 -12.23 -6.57 -9.60
N ALA A 97 -11.10 -7.29 -9.64
CA ALA A 97 -9.82 -6.76 -9.19
C ALA A 97 -9.33 -5.57 -10.05
N ASN A 98 -9.45 -5.67 -11.38
CA ASN A 98 -9.08 -4.57 -12.28
C ASN A 98 -10.02 -3.36 -12.10
N ASP A 99 -11.33 -3.59 -12.03
CA ASP A 99 -12.33 -2.53 -11.83
C ASP A 99 -12.06 -1.76 -10.52
N PHE A 100 -11.58 -2.44 -9.47
CA PHE A 100 -11.15 -1.78 -8.23
C PHE A 100 -9.94 -0.87 -8.44
N VAL A 101 -8.89 -1.37 -9.12
CA VAL A 101 -7.68 -0.56 -9.40
C VAL A 101 -8.01 0.65 -10.27
N ASP A 102 -8.86 0.49 -11.28
CA ASP A 102 -9.29 1.60 -12.15
C ASP A 102 -10.07 2.66 -11.36
N LYS A 103 -10.93 2.24 -10.42
CA LYS A 103 -11.63 3.15 -9.52
C LYS A 103 -10.66 3.91 -8.62
N GLN A 104 -9.67 3.22 -8.05
CA GLN A 104 -8.64 3.83 -7.21
C GLN A 104 -7.76 4.81 -8.01
N ALA A 105 -7.39 4.48 -9.25
CA ALA A 105 -6.66 5.39 -10.13
C ALA A 105 -7.39 6.73 -10.29
N GLN A 106 -8.69 6.69 -10.60
CA GLN A 106 -9.52 7.89 -10.75
C GLN A 106 -9.72 8.65 -9.41
N ALA A 107 -9.76 7.94 -8.29
CA ALA A 107 -9.88 8.55 -6.97
C ALA A 107 -8.58 9.28 -6.60
N TRP A 108 -7.44 8.62 -6.74
CA TRP A 108 -6.13 9.17 -6.37
C TRP A 108 -5.78 10.40 -7.21
N GLU A 109 -6.11 10.43 -8.51
CA GLU A 109 -5.86 11.58 -9.38
C GLU A 109 -6.51 12.88 -8.87
N LYS A 110 -7.63 12.79 -8.16
CA LYS A 110 -8.31 13.95 -7.56
C LYS A 110 -7.53 14.53 -6.37
N CYS A 111 -6.61 13.77 -5.81
CA CYS A 111 -5.78 14.15 -4.67
C CYS A 111 -4.45 14.81 -5.07
N ASN A 112 -4.16 14.90 -6.38
CA ASN A 112 -2.91 15.47 -6.88
C ASN A 112 -2.65 16.88 -6.34
N GLY A 113 -1.51 17.07 -5.67
CA GLY A 113 -1.08 18.36 -5.14
C GLY A 113 -1.84 18.84 -3.90
N ILE A 114 -2.76 18.04 -3.35
CA ILE A 114 -3.44 18.35 -2.09
C ILE A 114 -2.47 18.14 -0.92
N THR A 115 -2.60 19.00 0.09
CA THR A 115 -1.96 18.80 1.40
C THR A 115 -2.99 18.21 2.34
N LEU A 116 -2.70 17.03 2.88
CA LEU A 116 -3.56 16.29 3.79
C LEU A 116 -3.15 16.59 5.23
N HIS A 117 -4.12 17.01 6.02
CA HIS A 117 -3.97 17.21 7.45
C HIS A 117 -4.63 16.03 8.17
N PRO A 118 -3.85 15.13 8.80
CA PRO A 118 -4.42 14.04 9.59
C PRO A 118 -5.27 14.56 10.74
N ASP A 119 -6.13 13.71 11.28
CA ASP A 119 -6.82 14.00 12.54
C ASP A 119 -5.77 14.36 13.63
N PRO A 120 -5.88 15.53 14.28
CA PRO A 120 -4.94 15.96 15.33
C PRO A 120 -4.77 14.95 16.46
N ALA A 121 -5.76 14.07 16.71
CA ALA A 121 -5.69 13.02 17.72
C ALA A 121 -4.72 11.88 17.37
N LEU A 122 -4.35 11.73 16.09
CA LEU A 122 -3.45 10.68 15.61
C LEU A 122 -1.97 11.04 15.77
N HIS A 123 -1.65 12.31 16.02
CA HIS A 123 -0.27 12.82 16.08
C HIS A 123 0.58 12.49 14.83
N ASP A 124 -0.08 12.30 13.68
CA ASP A 124 0.57 12.07 12.39
C ASP A 124 1.05 13.39 11.76
N GLY A 125 2.04 13.30 10.86
CA GLY A 125 2.54 14.47 10.12
C GLY A 125 1.60 14.95 9.03
N ILE A 126 1.76 16.21 8.62
CA ILE A 126 1.08 16.75 7.43
C ILE A 126 1.76 16.19 6.18
N TRP A 127 0.98 15.82 5.17
CA TRP A 127 1.49 15.17 3.97
C TRP A 127 1.09 15.89 2.69
N MET A 128 2.06 16.10 1.80
CA MET A 128 1.86 16.64 0.47
C MET A 128 1.75 15.50 -0.53
N VAL A 129 0.61 15.40 -1.22
CA VAL A 129 0.37 14.37 -2.23
C VAL A 129 1.04 14.77 -3.53
N GLY A 130 1.86 13.85 -4.06
CA GLY A 130 2.51 14.04 -5.35
C GLY A 130 1.54 13.95 -6.53
N THR A 131 2.10 13.83 -7.74
CA THR A 131 1.30 13.53 -8.93
C THR A 131 1.17 12.03 -9.11
N VAL A 132 -0.06 11.54 -9.20
CA VAL A 132 -0.38 10.16 -9.51
C VAL A 132 0.09 9.83 -10.94
N ALA A 133 0.74 8.70 -11.08
CA ALA A 133 1.12 8.11 -12.35
C ALA A 133 0.47 6.75 -12.52
N ASN A 134 -0.08 6.48 -13.70
CA ASN A 134 -0.54 5.15 -14.09
C ASN A 134 0.27 4.68 -15.31
N ARG A 135 1.09 3.64 -15.14
CA ARG A 135 1.95 3.09 -16.19
C ARG A 135 1.69 1.59 -16.31
N GLY A 136 1.06 1.17 -17.40
CA GLY A 136 0.82 -0.26 -17.67
C GLY A 136 -0.03 -0.96 -16.61
N GLY A 137 -0.97 -0.25 -15.97
CA GLY A 137 -1.80 -0.80 -14.88
C GLY A 137 -1.14 -0.78 -13.50
N MET A 138 0.02 -0.14 -13.37
CA MET A 138 0.63 0.21 -12.09
C MET A 138 0.31 1.68 -11.76
N VAL A 139 -0.59 1.89 -10.81
CA VAL A 139 -0.91 3.19 -10.24
C VAL A 139 0.09 3.49 -9.13
N SER A 140 0.66 4.68 -9.08
CA SER A 140 1.65 5.05 -8.07
C SER A 140 1.61 6.54 -7.76
N VAL A 141 2.01 6.89 -6.54
CA VAL A 141 2.16 8.27 -6.09
C VAL A 141 3.23 8.33 -4.99
N ILE A 142 3.96 9.44 -4.90
CA ILE A 142 4.89 9.70 -3.80
C ILE A 142 4.32 10.85 -2.98
N ASN A 143 4.08 10.59 -1.70
CA ASN A 143 3.71 11.62 -0.74
C ASN A 143 4.94 12.01 0.07
N THR A 144 5.07 13.30 0.37
CA THR A 144 6.18 13.84 1.16
C THR A 144 5.65 14.43 2.45
N GLN A 145 6.26 14.08 3.58
CA GLN A 145 5.86 14.60 4.88
C GLN A 145 6.46 16.00 5.10
N GLU A 146 5.64 16.94 5.57
CA GLU A 146 6.07 18.28 5.92
C GLU A 146 7.05 18.25 7.11
N GLY A 147 8.13 19.02 7.04
CA GLY A 147 9.07 19.20 8.14
C GLY A 147 9.91 17.95 8.50
N ALA A 148 9.79 16.85 7.74
CA ALA A 148 10.45 15.58 8.04
C ALA A 148 11.69 15.30 7.16
N GLU A 149 12.43 16.36 6.81
CA GLU A 149 13.72 16.26 6.10
C GLU A 149 13.67 15.43 4.79
N GLY A 150 12.53 15.46 4.09
CA GLY A 150 12.35 14.72 2.84
C GLY A 150 11.91 13.27 3.04
N TRP A 151 11.40 12.90 4.22
CA TRP A 151 10.71 11.64 4.42
C TRP A 151 9.52 11.50 3.47
N GLN A 152 9.45 10.35 2.80
CA GLN A 152 8.48 10.09 1.74
C GLN A 152 7.86 8.72 1.92
N CYS A 153 6.63 8.58 1.43
CA CYS A 153 5.97 7.29 1.24
C CYS A 153 5.57 7.16 -0.24
N GLN A 154 6.01 6.09 -0.88
CA GLN A 154 5.56 5.73 -2.22
C GLN A 154 4.44 4.70 -2.12
N ARG A 155 3.31 4.99 -2.75
CA ARG A 155 2.24 4.04 -2.99
C ARG A 155 2.43 3.38 -4.34
N ALA A 156 2.06 2.10 -4.42
CA ALA A 156 1.91 1.36 -5.66
C ALA A 156 0.70 0.43 -5.57
N LEU A 157 -0.16 0.47 -6.57
CA LEU A 157 -1.38 -0.32 -6.65
C LEU A 157 -1.51 -0.93 -8.04
N THR A 158 -1.75 -2.23 -8.10
CA THR A 158 -1.97 -2.95 -9.36
C THR A 158 -2.85 -4.19 -9.15
N ALA A 159 -3.29 -4.82 -10.23
CA ALA A 159 -4.02 -6.08 -10.19
C ALA A 159 -3.31 -7.14 -11.05
N ARG A 160 -3.27 -8.37 -10.55
CA ARG A 160 -2.87 -9.54 -11.32
C ARG A 160 -3.90 -10.63 -11.08
N ASN A 161 -4.49 -11.16 -12.17
CA ASN A 161 -5.61 -12.09 -12.05
C ASN A 161 -6.71 -11.51 -11.13
N ASN A 162 -7.21 -12.28 -10.17
CA ASN A 162 -8.24 -11.90 -9.21
C ASN A 162 -7.70 -11.32 -7.90
N VAL A 163 -6.46 -10.82 -7.90
CA VAL A 163 -5.80 -10.25 -6.72
C VAL A 163 -5.35 -8.82 -7.01
N VAL A 164 -5.70 -7.90 -6.13
CA VAL A 164 -5.14 -6.56 -6.07
C VAL A 164 -3.94 -6.57 -5.14
N ILE A 165 -2.84 -5.96 -5.59
CA ILE A 165 -1.61 -5.77 -4.85
C ILE A 165 -1.52 -4.29 -4.51
N ASP A 166 -1.40 -3.98 -3.22
CA ASP A 166 -1.39 -2.61 -2.70
C ASP A 166 -0.22 -2.42 -1.73
N VAL A 167 0.70 -1.50 -2.03
CA VAL A 167 1.97 -1.35 -1.33
C VAL A 167 2.22 0.10 -0.94
N ASN A 168 2.67 0.32 0.28
CA ASN A 168 3.21 1.58 0.77
C ASN A 168 4.65 1.36 1.26
N SER A 169 5.62 2.01 0.63
CA SER A 169 7.02 1.98 1.07
C SER A 169 7.47 3.38 1.47
N CYS A 170 7.80 3.56 2.75
CA CYS A 170 8.29 4.81 3.29
C CYS A 170 9.78 4.76 3.60
N GLY A 171 10.44 5.90 3.43
CA GLY A 171 11.88 6.04 3.54
C GLY A 171 12.34 7.38 2.99
N PHE A 172 13.63 7.66 3.12
CA PHE A 172 14.26 8.73 2.35
C PHE A 172 14.44 8.30 0.88
N ASN A 173 14.37 9.25 -0.06
CA ASN A 173 14.60 9.03 -1.50
C ASN A 173 13.72 7.93 -2.11
N ARG A 174 12.40 8.00 -1.90
CA ARG A 174 11.47 7.06 -2.56
C ARG A 174 11.33 7.44 -4.03
N ASN A 175 11.47 6.45 -4.92
CA ASN A 175 11.29 6.63 -6.37
C ASN A 175 10.55 5.45 -6.99
N ASP A 176 11.04 4.22 -6.78
CA ASP A 176 10.50 3.00 -7.43
C ASP A 176 10.34 1.81 -6.47
N GLN A 177 10.62 1.98 -5.18
CA GLN A 177 10.65 0.88 -4.21
C GLN A 177 9.29 0.21 -4.03
N ALA A 178 8.20 0.98 -3.90
CA ALA A 178 6.86 0.39 -3.78
C ALA A 178 6.43 -0.28 -5.09
N ILE A 179 6.78 0.30 -6.24
CA ILE A 179 6.53 -0.29 -7.57
C ILE A 179 7.26 -1.63 -7.72
N ALA A 180 8.52 -1.70 -7.30
CA ALA A 180 9.32 -2.91 -7.35
C ALA A 180 8.74 -4.01 -6.45
N ILE A 181 8.33 -3.67 -5.22
CA ILE A 181 7.65 -4.58 -4.29
C ILE A 181 6.34 -5.08 -4.90
N ALA A 182 5.48 -4.17 -5.37
CA ALA A 182 4.20 -4.52 -5.98
C ALA A 182 4.37 -5.43 -7.21
N THR A 183 5.37 -5.16 -8.04
CA THR A 183 5.73 -6.01 -9.19
C THR A 183 6.13 -7.42 -8.72
N ARG A 184 6.97 -7.52 -7.69
CA ARG A 184 7.44 -8.80 -7.17
C ARG A 184 6.32 -9.60 -6.51
N MET A 185 5.37 -8.95 -5.85
CA MET A 185 4.14 -9.56 -5.33
C MET A 185 3.23 -10.03 -6.47
N ALA A 186 3.04 -9.21 -7.50
CA ALA A 186 2.23 -9.55 -8.68
C ALA A 186 2.78 -10.80 -9.40
N ASP A 187 4.10 -10.98 -9.45
CA ASP A 187 4.72 -12.19 -10.02
C ASP A 187 4.44 -13.47 -9.21
N ARG A 188 4.10 -13.35 -7.92
CA ARG A 188 3.67 -14.49 -7.08
C ARG A 188 2.19 -14.86 -7.31
N VAL A 189 1.43 -14.02 -8.03
CA VAL A 189 0.03 -14.32 -8.36
C VAL A 189 -0.05 -15.23 -9.58
N THR A 190 -0.33 -16.51 -9.34
CA THR A 190 -0.48 -17.50 -10.40
C THR A 190 -1.91 -17.51 -10.97
N PRO A 191 -2.06 -17.63 -12.31
CA PRO A 191 -3.33 -18.00 -12.93
C PRO A 191 -3.84 -19.33 -12.39
N HIS A 192 -5.16 -19.52 -12.45
CA HIS A 192 -5.75 -20.85 -12.34
C HIS A 192 -5.57 -21.60 -13.65
#